data_AF-A0A1Z5H7N2-F1
#
_entry.id   AF-A0A1Z5H7N2-F1
#
_cell.length_a   1.000
_cell.length_b   1.000
_cell.length_c   1.000
_cell.angle_alpha   90.00
_cell.angle_beta   90.00
_cell.angle_gamma   90.00
#
_symmetry.space_group_name_H-M   'P 1'
#
loop_
_entity.id
_entity.type
_entity.pdbx_description
1 polymer ?
#
loop_
_entity_poly.entity_id
_entity_poly.type
_entity_poly.pdbx_seq_one_letter_code
_entity_poly.pdbx_strand_id
1 'polypeptide(L)'
;MLFNKYISKLELSGFDDYTLSMKKLIFVVFLLLFARGALADSMQESVSKIEATWADTSETEASSDRKNIFLQLAEDITSVVRDFPSQAEPLILKSAILLTMAEDASSFVALGLVKQAKELLAKAIDINPEARDGSALVTMGVLYYKVPGWPVAFGDDNEAETYLLKALQVNPDGVASNYFYAEFLLEQGKNEQALSYLNKAIDAKIDPANTSFKIKVRQKAKAQAALASLS
;
A
#
# COMPACT_ATOMS: atom_id res chain seq x y z
N MET A 1 -26.78 -66.09 -42.34
CA MET A 1 -25.62 -66.39 -41.48
C MET A 1 -24.38 -65.62 -41.96
N LEU A 2 -24.37 -64.28 -41.91
CA LEU A 2 -23.21 -63.44 -42.25
C LEU A 2 -23.39 -62.01 -41.65
N PHE A 3 -23.43 -61.90 -40.32
CA PHE A 3 -23.49 -60.58 -39.66
C PHE A 3 -22.72 -60.56 -38.33
N ASN A 4 -21.62 -61.30 -38.23
CA ASN A 4 -20.85 -61.33 -36.97
C ASN A 4 -19.35 -61.56 -37.18
N LYS A 5 -18.68 -60.70 -37.94
CA LYS A 5 -17.20 -60.75 -38.08
C LYS A 5 -16.52 -59.39 -38.30
N TYR A 6 -17.00 -58.32 -37.65
CA TYR A 6 -16.31 -57.02 -37.66
C TYR A 6 -16.41 -56.23 -36.34
N ILE A 7 -16.61 -56.89 -35.20
CA ILE A 7 -16.43 -56.26 -33.88
C ILE A 7 -15.44 -57.09 -33.08
N SER A 8 -14.17 -57.01 -33.47
CA SER A 8 -13.03 -57.47 -32.67
C SER A 8 -11.80 -56.85 -33.29
N LYS A 9 -11.10 -56.01 -32.52
CA LYS A 9 -9.96 -55.16 -32.90
C LYS A 9 -10.29 -53.81 -33.56
N LEU A 10 -10.84 -52.89 -32.77
CA LEU A 10 -10.16 -51.59 -32.66
C LEU A 10 -9.85 -51.38 -31.18
N GLU A 11 -8.57 -51.49 -30.87
CA GLU A 11 -7.98 -51.28 -29.56
C GLU A 11 -8.30 -49.87 -29.07
N LEU A 12 -8.73 -49.78 -27.82
CA LEU A 12 -8.84 -48.56 -27.01
C LEU A 12 -7.45 -47.98 -26.68
N SER A 13 -6.54 -47.89 -27.65
CA SER A 13 -5.18 -47.36 -27.42
C SER A 13 -5.11 -45.83 -27.39
N GLY A 14 -6.22 -45.14 -27.73
CA GLY A 14 -6.26 -43.67 -27.75
C GLY A 14 -6.78 -43.01 -26.49
N PHE A 15 -7.55 -43.69 -25.63
CA PHE A 15 -8.25 -43.04 -24.52
C PHE A 15 -7.31 -42.73 -23.33
N ASP A 16 -6.32 -43.58 -23.07
CA ASP A 16 -5.37 -43.42 -21.97
C ASP A 16 -4.40 -42.24 -22.19
N ASP A 17 -3.99 -41.99 -23.44
CA ASP A 17 -3.09 -40.88 -23.78
C ASP A 17 -3.74 -39.50 -23.57
N TYR A 18 -5.04 -39.36 -23.86
CA TYR A 18 -5.78 -38.11 -23.58
C TYR A 18 -5.93 -37.86 -22.07
N THR A 19 -6.18 -38.89 -21.27
CA THR A 19 -6.29 -38.74 -19.82
C THR A 19 -4.94 -38.46 -19.16
N LEU A 20 -3.85 -39.04 -19.67
CA LEU A 20 -2.50 -38.79 -19.21
C LEU A 20 -2.03 -37.36 -19.57
N SER A 21 -2.36 -36.89 -20.77
CA SER A 21 -2.09 -35.51 -21.22
C SER A 21 -2.89 -34.47 -20.42
N MET A 22 -4.19 -34.71 -20.18
CA MET A 22 -5.01 -33.84 -19.34
C MET A 22 -4.55 -33.79 -17.87
N LYS A 23 -4.11 -34.90 -17.29
CA LYS A 23 -3.52 -34.92 -15.93
C LYS A 23 -2.23 -34.11 -15.83
N LYS A 24 -1.37 -34.16 -16.85
CA LYS A 24 -0.15 -33.31 -16.93
C LYS A 24 -0.50 -31.84 -17.05
N LEU A 25 -1.52 -31.50 -17.84
CA LEU A 25 -1.97 -30.11 -18.01
C LEU A 25 -2.59 -29.55 -16.71
N ILE A 26 -3.40 -30.35 -16.01
CA ILE A 26 -3.94 -30.02 -14.69
C ILE A 26 -2.81 -29.84 -13.68
N PHE A 27 -1.80 -30.73 -13.65
CA PHE A 27 -0.66 -30.62 -12.75
C PHE A 27 0.20 -29.37 -13.00
N VAL A 28 0.42 -28.98 -14.26
CA VAL A 28 1.12 -27.74 -14.63
C VAL A 28 0.31 -26.50 -14.24
N VAL A 29 -1.00 -26.50 -14.46
CA VAL A 29 -1.88 -25.41 -14.00
C VAL A 29 -1.87 -25.30 -12.48
N PHE A 30 -1.94 -26.41 -11.75
CA PHE A 30 -1.81 -26.42 -10.30
C PHE A 30 -0.43 -25.92 -9.84
N LEU A 31 0.68 -26.35 -10.47
CA LEU A 31 2.02 -25.84 -10.17
C LEU A 31 2.15 -24.33 -10.40
N LEU A 32 1.55 -23.80 -11.47
CA LEU A 32 1.54 -22.36 -11.75
C LEU A 32 0.70 -21.58 -10.74
N LEU A 33 -0.39 -22.17 -10.23
CA LEU A 33 -1.21 -21.57 -9.16
C LEU A 33 -0.49 -21.62 -7.80
N PHE A 34 0.19 -22.72 -7.46
CA PHE A 34 0.97 -22.84 -6.23
C PHE A 34 2.21 -21.94 -6.24
N ALA A 35 2.90 -21.81 -7.37
CA ALA A 35 4.05 -20.91 -7.51
C ALA A 35 3.66 -19.43 -7.31
N ARG A 36 2.45 -19.03 -7.70
CA ARG A 36 1.94 -17.67 -7.44
C ARG A 36 1.72 -17.39 -5.96
N GLY A 37 1.24 -18.38 -5.19
CA GLY A 37 1.07 -18.26 -3.74
C GLY A 37 2.42 -18.07 -3.02
N ALA A 38 3.39 -18.94 -3.30
CA ALA A 38 4.71 -18.84 -2.68
C ALA A 38 5.46 -17.54 -3.03
N LEU A 39 5.31 -17.03 -4.26
CA LEU A 39 5.89 -15.75 -4.66
C LEU A 39 5.20 -14.56 -3.95
N ALA A 40 3.88 -14.60 -3.79
CA ALA A 40 3.13 -13.57 -3.07
C ALA A 40 3.52 -13.53 -1.58
N ASP A 41 3.68 -14.70 -0.95
CA ASP A 41 4.12 -14.81 0.45
C ASP A 41 5.53 -14.21 0.63
N SER A 42 6.45 -14.45 -0.32
CA SER A 42 7.81 -13.89 -0.28
C SER A 42 7.85 -12.36 -0.44
N MET A 43 6.94 -11.80 -1.25
CA MET A 43 6.79 -10.35 -1.41
C MET A 43 6.25 -9.72 -0.13
N GLN A 44 5.18 -10.31 0.43
CA GLN A 44 4.55 -9.81 1.64
C GLN A 44 5.50 -9.85 2.84
N GLU A 45 6.30 -10.90 2.97
CA GLU A 45 7.33 -11.01 4.01
C GLU A 45 8.38 -9.89 3.87
N SER A 46 8.87 -9.67 2.64
CA SER A 46 9.85 -8.61 2.34
C SER A 46 9.30 -7.23 2.67
N VAL A 47 8.08 -6.91 2.21
CA VAL A 47 7.39 -5.65 2.50
C VAL A 47 7.19 -5.47 4.01
N SER A 48 6.75 -6.51 4.71
CA SER A 48 6.48 -6.44 6.16
C SER A 48 7.76 -6.19 6.97
N LYS A 49 8.87 -6.81 6.58
CA LYS A 49 10.19 -6.60 7.23
C LYS A 49 10.67 -5.15 7.02
N ILE A 50 10.62 -4.66 5.79
CA ILE A 50 11.00 -3.28 5.46
C ILE A 50 10.11 -2.28 6.21
N GLU A 51 8.80 -2.50 6.23
CA GLU A 51 7.84 -1.67 6.97
C GLU A 51 8.14 -1.62 8.46
N ALA A 52 8.44 -2.77 9.08
CA ALA A 52 8.77 -2.81 10.50
C ALA A 52 10.01 -1.97 10.81
N THR A 53 11.08 -2.09 10.01
CA THR A 53 12.29 -1.27 10.16
C THR A 53 12.02 0.21 9.90
N TRP A 54 11.23 0.54 8.88
CA TRP A 54 10.81 1.92 8.62
C TRP A 54 10.05 2.51 9.81
N ALA A 55 9.04 1.80 10.31
CA ALA A 55 8.22 2.24 11.44
C ALA A 55 9.05 2.45 12.71
N ASP A 56 10.04 1.59 12.98
CA ASP A 56 10.90 1.76 14.16
C ASP A 56 11.91 2.91 13.99
N THR A 57 12.37 3.16 12.77
CA THR A 57 13.40 4.17 12.49
C THR A 57 12.83 5.58 12.29
N SER A 58 11.59 5.71 11.80
CA SER A 58 10.98 7.00 11.42
C SER A 58 10.92 8.04 12.53
N GLU A 59 10.81 7.60 13.80
CA GLU A 59 10.72 8.47 14.99
C GLU A 59 12.09 8.81 15.59
N THR A 60 13.17 8.22 15.09
CA THR A 60 14.50 8.52 15.60
C THR A 60 14.97 9.88 15.09
N GLU A 61 15.75 10.60 15.89
CA GLU A 61 16.30 11.90 15.51
C GLU A 61 17.20 11.79 14.28
N ALA A 62 17.24 12.87 13.49
CA ALA A 62 18.08 12.97 12.31
C ALA A 62 19.56 12.72 12.67
N SER A 63 20.13 11.68 12.07
CA SER A 63 21.51 11.25 12.29
C SER A 63 22.07 10.57 11.04
N SER A 64 23.40 10.44 10.97
CA SER A 64 24.06 9.70 9.88
C SER A 64 23.59 8.24 9.82
N ASP A 65 23.37 7.60 10.97
CA ASP A 65 22.90 6.22 11.05
C ASP A 65 21.47 6.09 10.53
N ARG A 66 20.57 6.97 10.97
CA ARG A 66 19.19 7.05 10.45
C ARG A 66 19.21 7.21 8.93
N LYS A 67 20.02 8.14 8.41
CA LYS A 67 20.15 8.36 6.97
C LYS A 67 20.62 7.10 6.23
N ASN A 68 21.63 6.40 6.75
CA ASN A 68 22.12 5.15 6.14
C ASN A 68 21.05 4.05 6.13
N ILE A 69 20.28 3.91 7.22
CA ILE A 69 19.16 2.97 7.27
C ILE A 69 18.12 3.30 6.20
N PHE A 70 17.74 4.57 6.05
CA PHE A 70 16.77 4.97 5.02
C PHE A 70 17.27 4.76 3.59
N LEU A 71 18.57 4.97 3.33
CA LEU A 71 19.17 4.64 2.04
C LEU A 71 19.07 3.14 1.74
N GLN A 72 19.36 2.28 2.73
CA GLN A 72 19.21 0.83 2.58
C GLN A 72 17.75 0.43 2.36
N LEU A 73 16.81 0.97 3.14
CA LEU A 73 15.38 0.70 2.97
C LEU A 73 14.89 1.09 1.58
N ALA A 74 15.37 2.21 1.04
CA ALA A 74 15.04 2.66 -0.31
C ALA A 74 15.58 1.72 -1.40
N GLU A 75 16.78 1.15 -1.22
CA GLU A 75 17.35 0.14 -2.12
C GLU A 75 16.59 -1.19 -2.05
N ASP A 76 16.32 -1.67 -0.84
CA ASP A 76 15.62 -2.93 -0.58
C ASP A 76 14.22 -2.90 -1.19
N ILE A 77 13.43 -1.85 -0.92
CA ILE A 77 12.08 -1.73 -1.47
C ILE A 77 12.10 -1.50 -2.99
N THR A 78 13.16 -0.91 -3.54
CA THR A 78 13.32 -0.76 -4.99
C THR A 78 13.50 -2.12 -5.65
N SER A 79 14.24 -3.04 -5.03
CA SER A 79 14.37 -4.41 -5.52
C SER A 79 13.01 -5.12 -5.49
N VAL A 80 12.23 -4.98 -4.41
CA VAL A 80 10.87 -5.55 -4.34
C VAL A 80 9.95 -4.98 -5.43
N VAL A 81 9.95 -3.66 -5.64
CA VAL A 81 9.14 -3.01 -6.71
C VAL A 81 9.52 -3.52 -8.10
N ARG A 82 10.82 -3.76 -8.35
CA ARG A 82 11.30 -4.31 -9.64
C ARG A 82 10.80 -5.74 -9.85
N ASP A 83 10.84 -6.55 -8.81
CA ASP A 83 10.51 -7.98 -8.90
C ASP A 83 8.97 -8.20 -8.87
N PHE A 84 8.21 -7.24 -8.33
CA PHE A 84 6.74 -7.26 -8.24
C PHE A 84 6.09 -5.98 -8.80
N PRO A 85 6.24 -5.67 -10.10
CA PRO A 85 5.89 -4.36 -10.68
C PRO A 85 4.39 -4.06 -10.77
N SER A 86 3.54 -5.06 -10.52
CA SER A 86 2.07 -5.01 -10.58
C SER A 86 1.41 -5.06 -9.20
N GLN A 87 2.18 -4.90 -8.12
CA GLN A 87 1.66 -4.86 -6.75
C GLN A 87 1.67 -3.43 -6.22
N ALA A 88 0.60 -3.04 -5.52
CA ALA A 88 0.44 -1.68 -5.00
C ALA A 88 1.24 -1.48 -3.70
N GLU A 89 1.33 -2.51 -2.87
CA GLU A 89 1.89 -2.46 -1.52
C GLU A 89 3.37 -2.06 -1.50
N PRO A 90 4.27 -2.59 -2.36
CA PRO A 90 5.65 -2.14 -2.41
C PRO A 90 5.79 -0.68 -2.89
N LEU A 91 4.91 -0.22 -3.78
CA LEU A 91 4.90 1.17 -4.27
C LEU A 91 4.47 2.13 -3.15
N ILE A 92 3.45 1.77 -2.39
CA ILE A 92 2.98 2.51 -1.22
C ILE A 92 4.11 2.62 -0.19
N LEU A 93 4.75 1.50 0.18
CA LEU A 93 5.82 1.53 1.17
C LEU A 93 7.03 2.33 0.68
N LYS A 94 7.41 2.19 -0.60
CA LYS A 94 8.47 3.01 -1.18
C LYS A 94 8.13 4.50 -1.13
N SER A 95 6.89 4.88 -1.43
CA SER A 95 6.46 6.27 -1.35
C SER A 95 6.59 6.82 0.08
N ALA A 96 6.18 6.05 1.10
CA ALA A 96 6.30 6.44 2.51
C ALA A 96 7.77 6.65 2.93
N ILE A 97 8.66 5.75 2.53
CA ILE A 97 10.11 5.86 2.77
C ILE A 97 10.68 7.14 2.14
N LEU A 98 10.34 7.43 0.88
CA LEU A 98 10.82 8.64 0.19
C LEU A 98 10.29 9.92 0.84
N LEU A 99 9.05 9.92 1.32
CA LEU A 99 8.48 11.06 2.03
C LEU A 99 9.16 11.29 3.37
N THR A 100 9.42 10.24 4.15
CA THR A 100 10.21 10.38 5.39
C THR A 100 11.62 10.88 5.12
N MET A 101 12.26 10.44 4.02
CA MET A 101 13.57 10.98 3.62
C MET A 101 13.50 12.46 3.21
N ALA A 102 12.36 12.94 2.70
CA ALA A 102 12.18 14.32 2.30
C ALA A 102 12.10 15.29 3.49
N GLU A 103 11.63 14.83 4.65
CA GLU A 103 11.52 15.63 5.88
C GLU A 103 12.88 16.16 6.37
N ASP A 104 13.95 15.37 6.20
CA ASP A 104 15.31 15.76 6.62
C ASP A 104 16.19 16.26 5.47
N ALA A 105 15.64 16.32 4.26
CA ALA A 105 16.39 16.68 3.07
C ALA A 105 16.43 18.20 2.85
N SER A 106 17.45 18.66 2.12
CA SER A 106 17.44 20.02 1.59
C SER A 106 16.27 20.21 0.62
N SER A 107 15.73 21.42 0.50
CA SER A 107 14.48 21.68 -0.22
C SER A 107 14.46 21.17 -1.67
N PHE A 108 15.60 21.22 -2.37
CA PHE A 108 15.70 20.70 -3.74
C PHE A 108 15.60 19.18 -3.79
N VAL A 109 16.28 18.48 -2.88
CA VAL A 109 16.24 17.02 -2.78
C VAL A 109 14.85 16.57 -2.31
N ALA A 110 14.29 17.26 -1.30
CA ALA A 110 12.94 17.00 -0.79
C ALA A 110 11.90 17.09 -1.90
N LEU A 111 11.96 18.14 -2.75
CA LEU A 111 11.03 18.29 -3.88
C LEU A 111 11.13 17.13 -4.88
N GLY A 112 12.34 16.64 -5.17
CA GLY A 112 12.55 15.48 -6.05
C GLY A 112 11.97 14.18 -5.46
N LEU A 113 12.14 13.98 -4.15
CA LEU A 113 11.61 12.81 -3.44
C LEU A 113 10.07 12.83 -3.38
N VAL A 114 9.49 13.99 -3.06
CA VAL A 114 8.03 14.20 -3.02
C VAL A 114 7.39 13.95 -4.39
N LYS A 115 8.01 14.40 -5.48
CA LYS A 115 7.52 14.12 -6.85
C LYS A 115 7.56 12.63 -7.19
N GLN A 116 8.66 11.94 -6.87
CA GLN A 116 8.75 10.49 -7.06
C GLN A 116 7.71 9.73 -6.22
N ALA A 117 7.50 10.15 -4.97
CA ALA A 117 6.47 9.55 -4.11
C ALA A 117 5.06 9.72 -4.73
N LYS A 118 4.74 10.91 -5.27
CA LYS A 118 3.48 11.14 -5.97
C LYS A 118 3.28 10.18 -7.15
N GLU A 119 4.30 9.99 -7.98
CA GLU A 119 4.23 9.07 -9.14
C GLU A 119 4.00 7.61 -8.70
N LEU A 120 4.68 7.17 -7.64
CA LEU A 120 4.49 5.83 -7.06
C LEU A 120 3.08 5.65 -6.51
N LEU A 121 2.55 6.66 -5.81
CA LEU A 121 1.19 6.65 -5.28
C LEU A 121 0.15 6.61 -6.39
N ALA A 122 0.34 7.39 -7.46
CA ALA A 122 -0.55 7.37 -8.63
C ALA A 122 -0.59 5.96 -9.25
N LYS A 123 0.57 5.35 -9.46
CA LYS A 123 0.66 3.97 -9.97
C LYS A 123 0.02 2.96 -9.01
N ALA A 124 0.20 3.12 -7.70
CA ALA A 124 -0.41 2.23 -6.70
C ALA A 124 -1.95 2.33 -6.72
N ILE A 125 -2.49 3.55 -6.84
CA ILE A 125 -3.93 3.81 -6.96
C ILE A 125 -4.49 3.19 -8.24
N ASP A 126 -3.76 3.27 -9.36
CA ASP A 126 -4.17 2.64 -10.62
C ASP A 126 -4.19 1.11 -10.54
N ILE A 127 -3.29 0.51 -9.75
CA ILE A 127 -3.21 -0.94 -9.54
C ILE A 127 -4.32 -1.42 -8.61
N ASN A 128 -4.41 -0.83 -7.42
CA ASN A 128 -5.37 -1.19 -6.40
C ASN A 128 -5.58 -0.01 -5.43
N PRO A 129 -6.64 0.80 -5.60
CA PRO A 129 -6.91 1.94 -4.73
C PRO A 129 -7.30 1.53 -3.31
N GLU A 130 -7.72 0.28 -3.09
CA GLU A 130 -8.09 -0.26 -1.78
C GLU A 130 -6.91 -0.88 -1.03
N ALA A 131 -5.76 -1.06 -1.70
CA ALA A 131 -4.58 -1.66 -1.12
C ALA A 131 -4.22 -0.98 0.20
N ARG A 132 -4.00 -1.83 1.23
CA ARG A 132 -3.57 -1.39 2.55
C ARG A 132 -4.52 -0.33 3.12
N ASP A 133 -5.81 -0.65 3.09
CA ASP A 133 -6.90 0.17 3.59
C ASP A 133 -6.98 1.57 2.95
N GLY A 134 -6.63 1.69 1.66
CA GLY A 134 -6.66 2.97 0.94
C GLY A 134 -5.50 3.92 1.30
N SER A 135 -4.41 3.41 1.88
CA SER A 135 -3.26 4.21 2.29
C SER A 135 -2.66 5.07 1.17
N ALA A 136 -2.67 4.60 -0.08
CA ALA A 136 -2.21 5.39 -1.22
C ALA A 136 -3.05 6.66 -1.42
N LEU A 137 -4.37 6.57 -1.27
CA LEU A 137 -5.30 7.70 -1.36
C LEU A 137 -5.08 8.68 -0.21
N VAL A 138 -4.92 8.16 1.02
CA VAL A 138 -4.61 8.97 2.20
C VAL A 138 -3.33 9.77 1.96
N THR A 139 -2.23 9.10 1.60
CA THR A 139 -0.92 9.75 1.42
C THR A 139 -0.95 10.73 0.26
N MET A 140 -1.63 10.40 -0.85
CA MET A 140 -1.80 11.33 -1.96
C MET A 140 -2.52 12.60 -1.52
N GLY A 141 -3.63 12.47 -0.79
CA GLY A 141 -4.37 13.60 -0.24
C GLY A 141 -3.52 14.47 0.69
N VAL A 142 -2.74 13.84 1.58
CA VAL A 142 -1.78 14.54 2.45
C VAL A 142 -0.76 15.35 1.67
N LEU A 143 -0.19 14.80 0.60
CA LEU A 143 0.76 15.55 -0.21
C LEU A 143 0.14 16.78 -0.84
N TYR A 144 -1.09 16.69 -1.33
CA TYR A 144 -1.73 17.82 -1.99
C TYR A 144 -1.94 19.04 -1.08
N TYR A 145 -2.22 18.85 0.22
CA TYR A 145 -2.39 20.01 1.12
C TYR A 145 -1.09 20.40 1.86
N LYS A 146 -0.11 19.49 2.02
CA LYS A 146 1.15 19.78 2.73
C LYS A 146 2.23 20.42 1.86
N VAL A 147 2.20 20.25 0.54
CA VAL A 147 3.26 20.76 -0.35
C VAL A 147 2.84 22.08 -1.01
N PRO A 148 3.80 22.95 -1.40
CA PRO A 148 3.45 24.20 -2.08
C PRO A 148 2.69 23.98 -3.40
N GLY A 149 1.82 24.92 -3.75
CA GLY A 149 1.14 24.92 -5.05
C GLY A 149 2.04 25.29 -6.24
N TRP A 150 1.42 25.46 -7.39
CA TRP A 150 2.08 25.98 -8.59
C TRP A 150 2.61 27.41 -8.34
N PRO A 151 3.81 27.79 -8.84
CA PRO A 151 4.67 27.06 -9.78
C PRO A 151 5.75 26.18 -9.12
N VAL A 152 5.79 26.11 -7.78
CA VAL A 152 6.91 25.45 -7.06
C VAL A 152 6.72 23.94 -7.01
N ALA A 153 5.53 23.48 -6.65
CA ALA A 153 5.18 22.07 -6.64
C ALA A 153 3.74 21.87 -7.16
N PHE A 154 2.95 21.00 -6.52
CA PHE A 154 1.66 20.55 -7.04
C PHE A 154 0.53 20.60 -6.02
N GLY A 155 0.73 21.28 -4.89
CA GLY A 155 -0.28 21.38 -3.86
C GLY A 155 -1.59 21.99 -4.38
N ASP A 156 -2.70 21.40 -3.96
CA ASP A 156 -4.06 21.78 -4.34
C ASP A 156 -5.06 21.20 -3.31
N ASP A 157 -5.70 22.07 -2.52
CA ASP A 157 -6.62 21.65 -1.46
C ASP A 157 -7.88 20.92 -1.98
N ASN A 158 -8.30 21.18 -3.23
CA ASN A 158 -9.45 20.49 -3.81
C ASN A 158 -9.09 19.04 -4.17
N GLU A 159 -7.88 18.83 -4.72
CA GLU A 159 -7.35 17.48 -4.95
C GLU A 159 -7.13 16.76 -3.62
N ALA A 160 -6.59 17.44 -2.62
CA ALA A 160 -6.43 16.89 -1.27
C ALA A 160 -7.76 16.36 -0.70
N GLU A 161 -8.81 17.20 -0.70
CA GLU A 161 -10.14 16.82 -0.23
C GLU A 161 -10.69 15.63 -1.04
N THR A 162 -10.52 15.65 -2.37
CA THR A 162 -10.96 14.57 -3.25
C THR A 162 -10.34 13.22 -2.89
N TYR A 163 -9.01 13.18 -2.69
CA TYR A 163 -8.33 11.93 -2.34
C TYR A 163 -8.65 11.46 -0.92
N LEU A 164 -8.76 12.37 0.04
CA LEU A 164 -9.10 12.02 1.43
C LEU A 164 -10.54 11.51 1.56
N LEU A 165 -11.49 12.08 0.81
CA LEU A 165 -12.86 11.58 0.75
C LEU A 165 -12.92 10.18 0.11
N LYS A 166 -12.13 9.90 -0.94
CA LYS A 166 -12.01 8.54 -1.49
C LYS A 166 -11.41 7.57 -0.47
N ALA A 167 -10.41 8.00 0.30
CA ALA A 167 -9.83 7.17 1.36
C ALA A 167 -10.84 6.83 2.47
N LEU A 168 -11.75 7.76 2.80
CA LEU A 168 -12.86 7.52 3.72
C LEU A 168 -13.91 6.56 3.15
N GLN A 169 -14.13 6.56 1.83
CA GLN A 169 -15.01 5.57 1.20
C GLN A 169 -14.42 4.16 1.28
N VAL A 170 -13.10 4.03 1.12
CA VAL A 170 -12.40 2.74 1.23
C VAL A 170 -12.38 2.23 2.67
N ASN A 171 -12.03 3.08 3.65
CA ASN A 171 -11.97 2.70 5.05
C ASN A 171 -12.62 3.75 5.96
N PRO A 172 -13.96 3.72 6.10
CA PRO A 172 -14.71 4.75 6.85
C PRO A 172 -14.43 4.74 8.35
N ASP A 173 -13.99 3.60 8.90
CA ASP A 173 -13.68 3.42 10.32
C ASP A 173 -12.16 3.36 10.57
N GLY A 174 -11.35 3.62 9.55
CA GLY A 174 -9.90 3.54 9.61
C GLY A 174 -9.28 4.71 10.35
N VAL A 175 -8.26 4.43 11.18
CA VAL A 175 -7.50 5.47 11.90
C VAL A 175 -6.93 6.50 10.91
N ALA A 176 -6.22 6.04 9.87
CA ALA A 176 -5.53 6.91 8.93
C ALA A 176 -6.50 7.82 8.15
N SER A 177 -7.52 7.25 7.50
CA SER A 177 -8.49 8.01 6.70
C SER A 177 -9.21 9.08 7.54
N ASN A 178 -9.60 8.75 8.76
CA ASN A 178 -10.26 9.71 9.65
C ASN A 178 -9.30 10.75 10.22
N TYR A 179 -8.10 10.36 10.68
CA TYR A 179 -7.12 11.29 11.23
C TYR A 179 -6.65 12.31 10.20
N PHE A 180 -6.26 11.86 9.00
CA PHE A 180 -5.72 12.77 7.99
C PHE A 180 -6.79 13.64 7.33
N TYR A 181 -8.04 13.18 7.24
CA TYR A 181 -9.14 14.06 6.84
C TYR A 181 -9.44 15.10 7.91
N ALA A 182 -9.40 14.73 9.19
CA ALA A 182 -9.52 15.70 10.28
C ALA A 182 -8.37 16.72 10.26
N GLU A 183 -7.12 16.29 10.07
CA GLU A 183 -5.96 17.17 9.96
C GLU A 183 -6.13 18.16 8.80
N PHE A 184 -6.56 17.69 7.63
CA PHE A 184 -6.89 18.56 6.51
C PHE A 184 -7.97 19.59 6.89
N LEU A 185 -9.08 19.16 7.50
CA LEU A 185 -10.13 20.07 7.94
C LEU A 185 -9.61 21.14 8.91
N LEU A 186 -8.68 20.78 9.82
CA LEU A 186 -8.05 21.72 10.74
C LEU A 186 -7.19 22.76 10.01
N GLU A 187 -6.40 22.34 9.03
CA GLU A 187 -5.61 23.28 8.21
C GLU A 187 -6.49 24.23 7.40
N GLN A 188 -7.69 23.78 7.02
CA GLN A 188 -8.71 24.60 6.36
C GLN A 188 -9.54 25.45 7.35
N GLY A 189 -9.24 25.42 8.66
CA GLY A 189 -9.97 26.15 9.70
C GLY A 189 -11.36 25.60 10.03
N LYS A 190 -11.70 24.40 9.53
CA LYS A 190 -13.01 23.73 9.72
C LYS A 190 -13.03 22.90 11.01
N ASN A 191 -12.71 23.52 12.15
CA ASN A 191 -12.52 22.84 13.43
C ASN A 191 -13.72 21.99 13.88
N GLU A 192 -14.94 22.51 13.76
CA GLU A 192 -16.15 21.79 14.16
C GLU A 192 -16.34 20.48 13.37
N GLN A 193 -16.02 20.49 12.07
CA GLN A 193 -16.10 19.29 11.24
C GLN A 193 -15.01 18.29 11.61
N ALA A 194 -13.79 18.77 11.90
CA ALA A 194 -12.66 17.93 12.28
C ALA A 194 -12.93 17.10 13.55
N LEU A 195 -13.67 17.65 14.52
CA LEU A 195 -14.01 16.97 15.78
C LEU A 195 -14.64 15.58 15.55
N SER A 196 -15.56 15.45 14.60
CA SER A 196 -16.22 14.17 14.34
C SER A 196 -15.23 13.11 13.84
N TYR A 197 -14.32 13.50 12.94
CA TYR A 197 -13.33 12.60 12.36
C TYR A 197 -12.19 12.27 13.34
N LEU A 198 -11.77 13.22 14.18
CA LEU A 198 -10.83 12.92 15.27
C LEU A 198 -11.39 11.86 16.22
N ASN A 199 -12.64 12.00 16.65
CA ASN A 199 -13.28 11.00 17.51
C ASN A 199 -13.36 9.62 16.83
N LYS A 200 -13.72 9.56 15.54
CA LYS A 200 -13.68 8.29 14.78
C LYS A 200 -12.29 7.66 14.73
N ALA A 201 -11.25 8.46 14.50
CA ALA A 201 -9.87 7.94 14.50
C ALA A 201 -9.45 7.42 15.89
N ILE A 202 -9.93 8.04 16.96
CA ILE A 202 -9.69 7.62 18.34
C ILE A 202 -10.47 6.34 18.67
N ASP A 203 -11.70 6.19 18.21
CA ASP A 203 -12.54 5.03 18.51
C ASP A 203 -12.26 3.82 17.63
N ALA A 204 -11.52 4.00 16.54
CA ALA A 204 -11.12 2.93 15.63
C ALA A 204 -10.42 1.77 16.36
N LYS A 205 -10.89 0.54 16.06
CA LYS A 205 -10.30 -0.70 16.56
C LYS A 205 -9.06 -1.05 15.72
N ILE A 206 -7.95 -1.34 16.39
CA ILE A 206 -6.70 -1.73 15.73
C ILE A 206 -6.41 -3.17 16.14
N ASP A 207 -6.35 -4.08 15.18
CA ASP A 207 -5.94 -5.46 15.40
C ASP A 207 -4.43 -5.50 15.77
N PRO A 208 -4.05 -6.03 16.96
CA PRO A 208 -2.65 -6.20 17.34
C PRO A 208 -1.82 -7.05 16.38
N ALA A 209 -2.45 -7.94 15.60
CA ALA A 209 -1.78 -8.76 14.59
C ALA A 209 -1.55 -8.03 13.25
N ASN A 210 -2.09 -6.82 13.08
CA ASN A 210 -1.91 -6.04 11.87
C ASN A 210 -0.45 -5.59 11.72
N THR A 211 0.15 -5.77 10.54
CA THR A 211 1.55 -5.40 10.28
C THR A 211 1.83 -3.91 10.48
N SER A 212 0.83 -3.06 10.27
CA SER A 212 0.91 -1.62 10.48
C SER A 212 0.40 -1.17 11.86
N PHE A 213 0.27 -2.09 12.83
CA PHE A 213 -0.24 -1.79 14.18
C PHE A 213 0.45 -0.59 14.83
N LYS A 214 1.78 -0.56 14.85
CA LYS A 214 2.57 0.53 15.44
C LYS A 214 2.22 1.88 14.82
N ILE A 215 2.12 1.94 13.49
CA ILE A 215 1.80 3.16 12.74
C ILE A 215 0.38 3.64 13.06
N LYS A 216 -0.60 2.71 13.05
CA LYS A 216 -2.01 3.03 13.38
C LYS A 216 -2.14 3.53 14.82
N VAL A 217 -1.42 2.95 15.78
CA VAL A 217 -1.41 3.42 17.18
C VAL A 217 -0.85 4.84 17.28
N ARG A 218 0.21 5.17 16.54
CA ARG A 218 0.77 6.53 16.52
C ARG A 218 -0.19 7.54 15.92
N GLN A 219 -0.84 7.21 14.80
CA GLN A 219 -1.85 8.09 14.18
C GLN A 219 -3.02 8.35 15.13
N LYS A 220 -3.47 7.33 15.87
CA LYS A 220 -4.48 7.47 16.91
C LYS A 220 -4.02 8.40 18.03
N ALA A 221 -2.77 8.30 18.49
CA ALA A 221 -2.20 9.23 19.47
C ALA A 221 -2.14 10.68 18.93
N LYS A 222 -1.79 10.87 17.66
CA LYS A 222 -1.84 12.19 17.01
C LYS A 222 -3.26 12.75 16.95
N ALA A 223 -4.26 11.91 16.68
CA ALA A 223 -5.66 12.33 16.72
C ALA A 223 -6.09 12.78 18.14
N GLN A 224 -5.66 12.08 19.19
CA GLN A 224 -5.91 12.47 20.58
C GLN A 224 -5.26 13.82 20.92
N ALA A 225 -4.01 14.02 20.51
CA ALA A 225 -3.30 15.28 20.72
C ALA A 225 -3.97 16.45 19.99
N ALA A 226 -4.38 16.24 18.73
CA ALA A 226 -5.11 17.23 17.96
C ALA A 226 -6.46 17.58 18.62
N LEU A 227 -7.20 16.59 19.11
CA LEU A 227 -8.47 16.82 19.81
C LEU A 227 -8.28 17.64 21.08
N ALA A 228 -7.26 17.33 21.88
CA ALA A 228 -6.93 18.07 23.10
C ALA A 228 -6.48 19.52 22.84
N SER A 229 -6.03 19.84 21.63
CA SER A 229 -5.66 21.21 21.25
C SER A 229 -6.86 22.10 20.86
N LEU A 230 -8.04 21.49 20.66
CA LEU A 230 -9.28 22.18 20.27
C LEU A 230 -10.18 22.52 21.46
N SER A 231 -9.88 21.95 22.64
CA SER A 231 -10.58 22.18 23.90
C SER A 231 -9.97 23.33 24.70
#